data_AF-A0A6J7C652-F1
#
_entry.id   AF-A0A6J7C652-F1
#
_cell.length_a   1.000
_cell.length_b   1.000
_cell.length_c   1.000
_cell.angle_alpha   90.00
_cell.angle_beta   90.00
_cell.angle_gamma   90.00
#
_symmetry.space_group_name_H-M   'P 1'
#
loop_
_entity.id
_entity.type
_entity.pdbx_description
1 polymer ?
#
loop_
_entity_poly.entity_id
_entity_poly.type
_entity_poly.pdbx_seq_one_letter_code
_entity_poly.pdbx_strand_id
1 'polypeptide(L)'
;MSRWRVCGSDARPHLRRTEAVVHGQLAAVWLQDAGIWFDGSGVYNLDGPFIKNLAQFYSDSEWKLYDSAGNVNVTNTKEAFDGAARPDVAVQYQNHCVEGRLAWLTGGKAIQTTMLIPISPTKASSASSAHPGNFGITLDGVVIAESAPVDAILGAHTIAAFDHCGGHYNPIEGYHLHGVMGCGHLEGDDADGDTKMFGYAADGYPIHLPLEGAALSAANLDDCNGHSTASEGYHYHANGAAKNAILPCLMGEYDISTRAGGPPPGGPPPSG
;
A
#
# COMPACT_ATOMS: atom_id res chain seq x y z
N MET A 1 8.59 15.38 21.26
CA MET A 1 7.92 14.10 20.94
C MET A 1 6.72 14.44 20.08
N SER A 2 6.85 14.34 18.76
CA SER A 2 5.84 14.84 17.81
C SER A 2 5.04 13.66 17.26
N ARG A 3 3.72 13.71 17.39
CA ARG A 3 2.79 12.64 17.03
C ARG A 3 2.09 13.04 15.74
N TRP A 4 2.44 12.41 14.63
CA TRP A 4 1.65 12.46 13.39
C TRP A 4 0.62 11.32 13.42
N ARG A 5 -0.52 11.47 12.75
CA ARG A 5 -1.60 10.46 12.68
C ARG A 5 -2.14 10.37 11.25
N VAL A 6 -2.58 9.18 10.87
CA VAL A 6 -3.17 8.85 9.56
C VAL A 6 -4.71 8.86 9.63
N CYS A 7 -5.27 8.78 10.84
CA CYS A 7 -6.72 8.73 11.10
C CYS A 7 -7.23 9.86 12.02
N GLY A 8 -6.70 11.10 11.97
CA GLY A 8 -7.06 12.13 12.96
C GLY A 8 -6.92 13.60 12.55
N SER A 9 -7.85 14.44 13.01
CA SER A 9 -8.16 15.78 12.50
C SER A 9 -7.27 16.94 12.97
N ASP A 10 -5.93 16.81 12.88
CA ASP A 10 -4.99 17.93 13.11
C ASP A 10 -3.57 17.54 12.65
N ALA A 11 -3.03 18.16 11.59
CA ALA A 11 -1.62 18.04 11.23
C ALA A 11 -0.99 19.33 10.66
N ARG A 12 0.31 19.24 10.33
CA ARG A 12 1.02 20.14 9.39
C ARG A 12 2.21 19.43 8.71
N PRO A 13 2.42 19.63 7.39
CA PRO A 13 3.68 19.32 6.65
C PRO A 13 4.80 20.38 6.89
N HIS A 14 6.06 20.31 6.38
CA HIS A 14 6.79 19.32 5.54
C HIS A 14 8.33 19.57 5.51
N LEU A 15 9.10 18.59 5.02
CA LEU A 15 10.33 18.64 4.17
C LEU A 15 11.62 19.46 4.47
N ARG A 16 12.74 18.81 4.08
CA ARG A 16 14.08 19.30 3.65
C ARG A 16 15.03 19.98 4.67
N ARG A 17 16.29 19.55 4.61
CA ARG A 17 17.45 20.37 5.03
C ARG A 17 17.68 21.48 3.99
N THR A 18 17.19 22.68 4.26
CA THR A 18 17.85 23.95 3.90
C THR A 18 17.25 25.07 4.74
N GLU A 19 18.09 26.00 5.20
CA GLU A 19 17.71 27.01 6.19
C GLU A 19 16.81 28.10 5.58
N ALA A 20 15.70 28.43 6.25
CA ALA A 20 14.97 29.68 6.03
C ALA A 20 14.14 30.07 7.28
N VAL A 21 14.51 31.18 7.92
CA VAL A 21 13.76 31.80 9.03
C VAL A 21 12.93 32.96 8.47
N VAL A 22 11.59 32.89 8.52
CA VAL A 22 10.70 34.07 8.42
C VAL A 22 9.45 33.88 9.30
N HIS A 23 9.01 34.95 9.95
CA HIS A 23 7.84 34.98 10.83
C HIS A 23 6.49 35.07 10.09
N GLY A 24 5.54 34.24 10.51
CA GLY A 24 4.11 34.51 10.70
C GLY A 24 3.30 35.34 9.69
N GLN A 25 2.40 34.66 8.97
CA GLN A 25 0.99 35.08 8.87
C GLN A 25 0.08 33.86 8.61
N LEU A 26 -1.17 33.93 9.11
CA LEU A 26 -2.16 32.84 8.99
C LEU A 26 -2.81 32.86 7.60
N ALA A 27 -2.62 31.79 6.83
CA ALA A 27 -3.40 31.46 5.65
C ALA A 27 -4.04 30.09 5.84
N ALA A 28 -5.26 29.90 5.33
CA ALA A 28 -5.99 28.64 5.44
C ALA A 28 -5.26 27.52 4.67
N VAL A 29 -5.00 26.40 5.35
CA VAL A 29 -4.38 25.21 4.78
C VAL A 29 -5.48 24.22 4.42
N TRP A 30 -5.41 23.65 3.21
CA TRP A 30 -6.37 22.70 2.67
C TRP A 30 -6.05 21.26 3.09
N LEU A 31 -7.07 20.40 3.10
CA LEU A 31 -7.08 18.99 3.55
C LEU A 31 -5.83 18.17 3.10
N GLN A 32 -4.94 17.80 4.03
CA GLN A 32 -3.83 16.85 3.80
C GLN A 32 -3.53 15.94 5.03
N ASP A 33 -4.45 15.83 5.98
CA ASP A 33 -4.14 15.36 7.34
C ASP A 33 -4.65 13.94 7.67
N ALA A 34 -5.41 13.32 6.76
CA ALA A 34 -5.91 11.96 6.88
C ALA A 34 -5.47 11.14 5.66
N GLY A 35 -5.10 9.87 5.90
CA GLY A 35 -4.66 8.95 4.86
C GLY A 35 -5.76 8.55 3.89
N ILE A 36 -5.45 7.57 3.05
CA ILE A 36 -6.38 7.02 2.06
C ILE A 36 -6.76 5.58 2.40
N TRP A 37 -7.85 5.14 1.80
CA TRP A 37 -8.28 3.75 1.76
C TRP A 37 -8.69 3.40 0.34
N PHE A 38 -8.38 2.19 -0.09
CA PHE A 38 -8.84 1.63 -1.36
C PHE A 38 -9.22 0.17 -1.16
N ASP A 39 -10.33 -0.25 -1.77
CA ASP A 39 -11.00 -1.51 -1.50
C ASP A 39 -11.21 -2.39 -2.74
N GLY A 40 -10.55 -2.06 -3.86
CA GLY A 40 -10.78 -2.70 -5.16
C GLY A 40 -11.84 -1.98 -6.02
N SER A 41 -12.64 -1.07 -5.45
CA SER A 41 -13.69 -0.33 -6.17
C SER A 41 -13.39 1.16 -6.35
N GLY A 42 -12.55 1.75 -5.49
CA GLY A 42 -12.14 3.16 -5.59
C GLY A 42 -11.01 3.53 -4.63
N VAL A 43 -10.67 4.81 -4.60
CA VAL A 43 -9.75 5.42 -3.63
C VAL A 43 -10.52 6.51 -2.87
N TYR A 44 -10.44 6.48 -1.54
CA TYR A 44 -11.20 7.32 -0.63
C TYR A 44 -10.26 8.03 0.34
N ASN A 45 -10.49 9.32 0.59
CA ASN A 45 -9.84 10.02 1.68
C ASN A 45 -10.50 9.62 3.00
N LEU A 46 -9.72 9.32 4.04
CA LEU A 46 -10.22 8.95 5.37
C LEU A 46 -10.65 10.16 6.21
N ASP A 47 -11.41 11.05 5.58
CA ASP A 47 -11.94 12.25 6.23
C ASP A 47 -13.13 11.94 7.14
N GLY A 48 -13.47 12.89 8.01
CA GLY A 48 -14.57 12.76 8.95
C GLY A 48 -15.92 12.41 8.30
N PRO A 49 -16.31 13.05 7.17
CA PRO A 49 -17.47 12.65 6.37
C PRO A 49 -17.46 11.19 5.91
N PHE A 50 -16.37 10.70 5.30
CA PHE A 50 -16.26 9.31 4.83
C PHE A 50 -16.36 8.33 5.99
N ILE A 51 -15.57 8.53 7.05
CA ILE A 51 -15.56 7.68 8.26
C ILE A 51 -16.95 7.59 8.91
N LYS A 52 -17.72 8.69 8.93
CA LYS A 52 -19.10 8.71 9.46
C LYS A 52 -20.13 8.05 8.53
N ASN A 53 -19.81 7.87 7.26
CA ASN A 53 -20.69 7.30 6.24
C ASN A 53 -20.45 5.81 5.98
N LEU A 54 -19.40 5.20 6.57
CA LEU A 54 -19.01 3.80 6.32
C LEU A 54 -20.16 2.80 6.43
N ALA A 55 -21.00 2.91 7.46
CA ALA A 55 -22.16 2.05 7.64
C ALA A 55 -23.14 2.09 6.46
N GLN A 56 -23.37 3.27 5.87
CA GLN A 56 -24.22 3.42 4.69
C GLN A 56 -23.47 3.00 3.41
N PHE A 57 -22.17 3.33 3.33
CA PHE A 57 -21.33 3.03 2.16
C PHE A 57 -21.19 1.52 1.93
N TYR A 58 -20.88 0.76 2.98
CA TYR A 58 -20.78 -0.71 2.93
C TYR A 58 -22.09 -1.44 3.27
N SER A 59 -23.20 -0.71 3.51
CA SER A 59 -24.51 -1.25 3.86
C SER A 59 -24.52 -2.17 5.10
N ASP A 60 -23.71 -1.83 6.12
CA ASP A 60 -23.58 -2.56 7.38
C ASP A 60 -23.76 -1.62 8.58
N SER A 61 -24.83 -1.80 9.36
CA SER A 61 -25.16 -0.93 10.50
C SER A 61 -24.23 -1.09 11.71
N GLU A 62 -23.51 -2.21 11.81
CA GLU A 62 -22.58 -2.48 12.92
C GLU A 62 -21.24 -1.77 12.72
N TRP A 63 -20.94 -1.33 11.49
CA TRP A 63 -19.70 -0.64 11.18
C TRP A 63 -19.68 0.80 11.70
N LYS A 64 -19.00 1.01 12.83
CA LYS A 64 -18.86 2.30 13.49
C LYS A 64 -17.46 2.55 14.04
N LEU A 65 -16.60 3.15 13.22
CA LEU A 65 -15.23 3.55 13.59
C LEU A 65 -15.13 4.74 14.58
N TYR A 66 -16.21 5.14 15.26
CA TYR A 66 -16.21 6.34 16.10
C TYR A 66 -17.07 6.24 17.36
N ASP A 67 -16.66 6.95 18.41
CA ASP A 67 -17.35 6.99 19.70
C ASP A 67 -18.64 7.86 19.68
N SER A 68 -19.30 7.99 20.83
CA SER A 68 -20.52 8.82 20.96
C SER A 68 -20.26 10.33 20.86
N ALA A 69 -19.02 10.78 20.99
CA ALA A 69 -18.62 12.18 20.78
C ALA A 69 -18.15 12.44 19.32
N GLY A 70 -18.00 11.39 18.50
CA GLY A 70 -17.55 11.48 17.12
C GLY A 70 -16.03 11.43 16.94
N ASN A 71 -15.27 11.03 17.97
CA ASN A 71 -13.84 10.76 17.85
C ASN A 71 -13.64 9.41 17.14
N VAL A 72 -12.68 9.34 16.22
CA VAL A 72 -12.33 8.08 15.53
C VAL A 72 -11.59 7.14 16.48
N ASN A 73 -11.99 5.87 16.48
CA ASN A 73 -11.30 4.78 17.15
C ASN A 73 -10.01 4.46 16.37
N VAL A 74 -8.85 4.89 16.89
CA VAL A 74 -7.55 4.72 16.20
C VAL A 74 -6.60 3.88 17.05
N THR A 75 -5.89 2.94 16.43
CA THR A 75 -4.82 2.14 17.08
C THR A 75 -3.65 3.04 17.48
N ASN A 76 -3.70 3.57 18.71
CA ASN A 76 -2.79 4.61 19.17
C ASN A 76 -1.67 4.13 20.11
N THR A 77 -1.55 2.81 20.30
CA THR A 77 -0.49 2.13 21.05
C THR A 77 0.06 0.95 20.23
N LYS A 78 1.22 0.39 20.65
CA LYS A 78 1.79 -0.79 20.00
C LYS A 78 0.84 -1.99 20.10
N GLU A 79 0.23 -2.19 21.26
CA GLU A 79 -0.66 -3.31 21.56
C GLU A 79 -1.94 -3.27 20.71
N ALA A 80 -2.49 -2.07 20.51
CA ALA A 80 -3.62 -1.86 19.60
C ALA A 80 -3.24 -2.10 18.14
N PHE A 81 -2.05 -1.67 17.72
CA PHE A 81 -1.53 -1.93 16.39
C PHE A 81 -1.29 -3.44 16.15
N ASP A 82 -0.55 -4.12 17.04
CA ASP A 82 -0.27 -5.56 16.97
C ASP A 82 -1.56 -6.42 16.97
N GLY A 83 -2.60 -5.96 17.65
CA GLY A 83 -3.88 -6.66 17.75
C GLY A 83 -4.85 -6.42 16.58
N ALA A 84 -4.64 -5.37 15.77
CA ALA A 84 -5.52 -4.98 14.68
C ALA A 84 -4.90 -5.14 13.28
N ALA A 85 -3.58 -4.96 13.16
CA ALA A 85 -2.84 -5.11 11.90
C ALA A 85 -2.50 -6.59 11.63
N ARG A 86 -3.53 -7.44 11.60
CA ARG A 86 -3.47 -8.90 11.40
C ARG A 86 -4.78 -9.42 10.79
N PRO A 87 -4.79 -10.52 10.02
CA PRO A 87 -6.02 -11.05 9.40
C PRO A 87 -7.10 -11.43 10.42
N ASP A 88 -6.69 -12.01 11.56
CA ASP A 88 -7.56 -12.34 12.69
C ASP A 88 -7.56 -11.21 13.72
N VAL A 89 -8.15 -10.08 13.34
CA VAL A 89 -8.31 -8.87 14.18
C VAL A 89 -8.89 -9.24 15.55
N ALA A 90 -8.17 -8.87 16.62
CA ALA A 90 -8.65 -9.14 17.97
C ALA A 90 -9.94 -8.36 18.25
N VAL A 91 -10.92 -8.99 18.88
CA VAL A 91 -12.31 -8.48 19.01
C VAL A 91 -12.38 -7.05 19.56
N GLN A 92 -11.55 -6.69 20.53
CA GLN A 92 -11.52 -5.34 21.10
C GLN A 92 -10.97 -4.24 20.16
N TYR A 93 -10.39 -4.62 19.02
CA TYR A 93 -9.87 -3.73 17.98
C TYR A 93 -10.60 -3.86 16.63
N GLN A 94 -11.68 -4.64 16.56
CA GLN A 94 -12.70 -4.44 15.53
C GLN A 94 -13.25 -3.01 15.63
N ASN A 95 -13.84 -2.49 14.57
CA ASN A 95 -14.34 -1.11 14.54
C ASN A 95 -13.27 -0.03 14.86
N HIS A 96 -12.03 -0.25 14.38
CA HIS A 96 -10.92 0.71 14.44
C HIS A 96 -10.36 1.09 13.06
N CYS A 97 -9.92 2.34 12.95
CA CYS A 97 -8.97 2.79 11.92
C CYS A 97 -7.56 2.39 12.38
N VAL A 98 -6.93 1.48 11.64
CA VAL A 98 -5.63 0.89 11.96
C VAL A 98 -4.53 1.79 11.38
N GLU A 99 -3.73 2.34 12.28
CA GLU A 99 -2.53 3.10 12.01
C GLU A 99 -1.32 2.34 12.59
N GLY A 100 -0.27 2.18 11.79
CA GLY A 100 1.00 1.59 12.21
C GLY A 100 2.16 2.60 12.17
N ARG A 101 3.24 2.31 12.91
CA ARG A 101 4.40 3.21 13.04
C ARG A 101 5.71 2.45 13.18
N LEU A 102 6.79 2.98 12.59
CA LEU A 102 8.16 2.50 12.76
C LEU A 102 8.56 2.26 14.22
N ALA A 103 8.17 3.16 15.14
CA ALA A 103 8.47 3.05 16.57
C ALA A 103 7.73 1.90 17.29
N TRP A 104 6.75 1.28 16.64
CA TRP A 104 5.99 0.12 17.14
C TRP A 104 6.44 -1.20 16.52
N LEU A 105 7.31 -1.18 15.50
CA LEU A 105 7.99 -2.36 14.99
C LEU A 105 9.02 -2.89 16.01
N THR A 106 9.46 -4.12 15.81
CA THR A 106 10.46 -4.78 16.66
C THR A 106 11.73 -3.95 16.80
N GLY A 107 12.03 -3.51 18.03
CA GLY A 107 13.18 -2.66 18.33
C GLY A 107 13.11 -1.23 17.79
N GLY A 108 11.95 -0.77 17.29
CA GLY A 108 11.75 0.56 16.71
C GLY A 108 12.51 0.77 15.38
N LYS A 109 12.74 -0.30 14.62
CA LYS A 109 13.53 -0.32 13.39
C LYS A 109 12.71 -0.84 12.21
N ALA A 110 13.12 -0.48 11.00
CA ALA A 110 12.57 -1.07 9.79
C ALA A 110 12.85 -2.57 9.78
N ILE A 111 11.87 -3.36 9.34
CA ILE A 111 12.04 -4.79 9.13
C ILE A 111 12.83 -4.99 7.84
N GLN A 112 13.81 -5.90 7.86
CA GLN A 112 14.64 -6.19 6.71
C GLN A 112 14.03 -7.34 5.90
N THR A 113 13.59 -7.02 4.69
CA THR A 113 13.13 -7.99 3.70
C THR A 113 14.23 -8.23 2.68
N THR A 114 14.50 -9.50 2.35
CA THR A 114 15.46 -9.90 1.31
C THR A 114 14.69 -10.45 0.12
N MET A 115 14.96 -9.91 -1.07
CA MET A 115 14.42 -10.41 -2.34
C MET A 115 15.59 -10.76 -3.27
N LEU A 116 15.41 -11.82 -4.06
CA LEU A 116 16.33 -12.22 -5.11
C LEU A 116 15.67 -11.87 -6.45
N ILE A 117 16.18 -10.83 -7.10
CA ILE A 117 15.63 -10.29 -8.34
C ILE A 117 16.63 -10.58 -9.47
N PRO A 118 16.23 -11.26 -10.56
CA PRO A 118 17.08 -11.48 -11.72
C PRO A 118 17.54 -10.16 -12.36
N ILE A 119 18.85 -9.99 -12.53
CA ILE A 119 19.43 -8.84 -13.29
C ILE A 119 19.27 -8.98 -14.81
N SER A 120 18.64 -10.06 -15.27
CA SER A 120 18.42 -10.39 -16.68
C SER A 120 17.15 -11.25 -16.76
N PRO A 121 15.97 -10.62 -16.74
CA PRO A 121 14.70 -11.34 -16.67
C PRO A 121 14.47 -12.20 -17.91
N THR A 122 14.01 -13.43 -17.69
CA THR A 122 13.69 -14.40 -18.75
C THR A 122 12.19 -14.65 -18.77
N LYS A 123 11.55 -14.50 -19.93
CA LYS A 123 10.10 -14.72 -20.07
C LYS A 123 9.75 -16.19 -19.81
N ALA A 124 8.85 -16.43 -18.85
CA ALA A 124 8.34 -17.75 -18.51
C ALA A 124 7.40 -18.31 -19.60
N SER A 125 7.13 -19.61 -19.57
CA SER A 125 6.19 -20.26 -20.48
C SER A 125 4.72 -19.85 -20.26
N SER A 126 4.40 -19.26 -19.11
CA SER A 126 3.07 -18.81 -18.71
C SER A 126 3.15 -17.76 -17.62
N ALA A 127 2.25 -16.79 -17.63
CA ALA A 127 2.09 -15.83 -16.54
C ALA A 127 1.75 -16.51 -15.21
N SER A 128 2.27 -15.98 -14.09
CA SER A 128 1.86 -16.38 -12.74
C SER A 128 1.00 -15.31 -12.08
N SER A 129 -0.32 -15.47 -12.16
CA SER A 129 -1.31 -14.69 -11.39
C SER A 129 -1.47 -15.18 -9.94
N ALA A 130 -1.05 -16.41 -9.65
CA ALA A 130 -0.94 -16.94 -8.30
C ALA A 130 0.51 -16.78 -7.78
N HIS A 131 0.97 -15.54 -7.65
CA HIS A 131 2.26 -15.22 -7.03
C HIS A 131 2.13 -15.32 -5.50
N PRO A 132 2.82 -16.24 -4.80
CA PRO A 132 2.57 -16.53 -3.38
C PRO A 132 3.38 -15.61 -2.45
N GLY A 133 3.37 -14.29 -2.71
CA GLY A 133 4.09 -13.29 -1.93
C GLY A 133 4.20 -11.94 -2.62
N ASN A 134 5.18 -11.14 -2.18
CA ASN A 134 5.32 -9.76 -2.62
C ASN A 134 5.88 -9.64 -4.05
N PHE A 135 5.29 -8.74 -4.83
CA PHE A 135 5.51 -8.61 -6.27
C PHE A 135 6.84 -7.98 -6.67
N GLY A 136 7.53 -7.27 -5.76
CA GLY A 136 8.80 -6.63 -6.09
C GLY A 136 9.29 -5.63 -5.05
N ILE A 137 10.20 -4.75 -5.49
CA ILE A 137 10.82 -3.71 -4.68
C ILE A 137 10.82 -2.37 -5.42
N THR A 138 10.59 -1.26 -4.73
CA THR A 138 10.76 0.10 -5.28
C THR A 138 12.24 0.46 -5.44
N LEU A 139 12.52 1.51 -6.21
CA LEU A 139 13.88 2.05 -6.39
C LEU A 139 14.57 2.49 -5.07
N ASP A 140 13.80 2.84 -4.03
CA ASP A 140 14.31 3.21 -2.71
C ASP A 140 14.23 2.08 -1.65
N GLY A 141 13.85 0.86 -2.05
CA GLY A 141 13.92 -0.33 -1.21
C GLY A 141 12.68 -0.64 -0.37
N VAL A 142 11.51 -0.11 -0.74
CA VAL A 142 10.21 -0.47 -0.14
C VAL A 142 9.62 -1.69 -0.86
N VAL A 143 9.02 -2.59 -0.08
CA VAL A 143 8.32 -3.78 -0.58
C VAL A 143 7.07 -3.40 -1.36
N ILE A 144 6.94 -3.92 -2.58
CA ILE A 144 5.72 -3.90 -3.38
C ILE A 144 4.94 -5.16 -3.02
N ALA A 145 3.88 -5.01 -2.22
CA ALA A 145 3.16 -6.14 -1.64
C ALA A 145 2.12 -6.75 -2.58
N GLU A 146 1.56 -7.89 -2.17
CA GLU A 146 0.32 -8.43 -2.75
C GLU A 146 -0.90 -7.52 -2.46
N SER A 147 -2.07 -7.87 -2.98
CA SER A 147 -3.32 -7.18 -2.68
C SER A 147 -3.58 -7.12 -1.18
N ALA A 148 -4.00 -5.97 -0.64
CA ALA A 148 -4.43 -5.91 0.75
C ALA A 148 -5.66 -6.82 0.94
N PRO A 149 -5.80 -7.55 2.05
CA PRO A 149 -6.88 -8.52 2.28
C PRO A 149 -8.19 -7.80 2.63
N VAL A 150 -8.76 -7.08 1.66
CA VAL A 150 -9.93 -6.21 1.83
C VAL A 150 -11.08 -6.97 2.49
N ASP A 151 -11.46 -8.15 2.00
CA ASP A 151 -12.56 -8.95 2.59
C ASP A 151 -12.39 -9.20 4.10
N ALA A 152 -11.16 -9.44 4.58
CA ALA A 152 -10.88 -9.61 6.00
C ALA A 152 -10.94 -8.28 6.77
N ILE A 153 -10.47 -7.19 6.16
CA ILE A 153 -10.49 -5.84 6.72
C ILE A 153 -11.94 -5.34 6.89
N LEU A 154 -12.77 -5.47 5.84
CA LEU A 154 -14.20 -5.16 5.86
C LEU A 154 -14.95 -6.07 6.85
N GLY A 155 -14.66 -7.38 6.83
CA GLY A 155 -15.29 -8.37 7.71
C GLY A 155 -14.98 -8.21 9.20
N ALA A 156 -13.93 -7.46 9.56
CA ALA A 156 -13.61 -7.05 10.93
C ALA A 156 -14.12 -5.63 11.27
N HIS A 157 -14.84 -4.98 10.35
CA HIS A 157 -15.24 -3.57 10.41
C HIS A 157 -14.07 -2.62 10.65
N THR A 158 -12.89 -2.92 10.09
CA THR A 158 -11.67 -2.12 10.25
C THR A 158 -11.32 -1.38 8.97
N ILE A 159 -10.43 -0.40 9.07
CA ILE A 159 -9.74 0.18 7.91
C ILE A 159 -8.24 0.07 8.15
N ALA A 160 -7.51 -0.58 7.25
CA ALA A 160 -6.05 -0.57 7.26
C ALA A 160 -5.56 0.68 6.51
N ALA A 161 -5.44 1.80 7.21
CA ALA A 161 -5.24 3.10 6.59
C ALA A 161 -3.89 3.18 5.87
N PHE A 162 -3.90 3.56 4.60
CA PHE A 162 -2.70 3.84 3.81
C PHE A 162 -2.32 5.32 3.92
N ASP A 163 -1.04 5.63 3.77
CA ASP A 163 -0.59 6.99 3.50
C ASP A 163 -0.87 7.40 2.04
N HIS A 164 -0.62 8.67 1.72
CA HIS A 164 -0.79 9.19 0.36
C HIS A 164 0.21 8.63 -0.67
N CYS A 165 1.13 7.74 -0.30
CA CYS A 165 1.94 6.97 -1.25
C CYS A 165 1.30 5.62 -1.63
N GLY A 166 0.30 5.17 -0.87
CA GLY A 166 -0.35 3.87 -1.05
C GLY A 166 0.26 2.76 -0.18
N GLY A 167 1.00 3.11 0.88
CA GLY A 167 1.63 2.17 1.80
C GLY A 167 1.20 2.32 3.25
N HIS A 168 1.49 1.31 4.05
CA HIS A 168 1.33 1.37 5.50
C HIS A 168 2.34 0.48 6.23
N TYR A 169 2.24 0.44 7.56
CA TYR A 169 3.02 -0.47 8.39
C TYR A 169 2.16 -1.66 8.83
N ASN A 170 2.70 -2.88 8.78
CA ASN A 170 2.21 -4.04 9.54
C ASN A 170 3.31 -4.58 10.49
N PRO A 171 2.99 -5.36 11.54
CA PRO A 171 3.97 -5.80 12.53
C PRO A 171 5.00 -6.83 12.03
N ILE A 172 4.76 -7.46 10.88
CA ILE A 172 5.50 -8.62 10.35
C ILE A 172 6.48 -8.21 9.25
N GLU A 173 6.04 -7.35 8.32
CA GLU A 173 6.81 -6.93 7.13
C GLU A 173 7.33 -5.49 7.24
N GLY A 174 6.80 -4.70 8.18
CA GLY A 174 7.16 -3.29 8.32
C GLY A 174 6.41 -2.44 7.31
N TYR A 175 7.10 -1.50 6.65
CA TYR A 175 6.49 -0.60 5.67
C TYR A 175 6.51 -1.21 4.26
N HIS A 176 5.36 -1.21 3.59
CA HIS A 176 5.13 -1.82 2.29
C HIS A 176 4.00 -1.10 1.54
N LEU A 177 4.00 -1.18 0.21
CA LEU A 177 3.03 -0.55 -0.69
C LEU A 177 2.00 -1.57 -1.19
N HIS A 178 0.72 -1.18 -1.17
CA HIS A 178 -0.39 -1.90 -1.82
C HIS A 178 -0.97 -1.15 -3.03
N GLY A 179 -0.61 0.12 -3.19
CA GLY A 179 -0.98 0.95 -4.34
C GLY A 179 0.14 1.92 -4.71
N VAL A 180 0.06 2.49 -5.91
CA VAL A 180 0.98 3.54 -6.39
C VAL A 180 0.20 4.84 -6.56
N MET A 181 0.64 5.89 -5.86
CA MET A 181 -0.06 7.19 -5.79
C MET A 181 0.80 8.38 -6.27
N GLY A 182 1.92 8.15 -6.96
CA GLY A 182 2.79 9.21 -7.48
C GLY A 182 3.66 9.91 -6.42
N CYS A 183 4.22 9.15 -5.47
CA CYS A 183 5.18 9.69 -4.52
C CYS A 183 6.56 9.83 -5.15
N GLY A 184 6.89 11.03 -5.63
CA GLY A 184 8.09 11.36 -6.42
C GLY A 184 9.48 11.11 -5.81
N HIS A 185 9.61 10.41 -4.67
CA HIS A 185 10.88 9.81 -4.23
C HIS A 185 11.04 8.34 -4.68
N LEU A 186 9.94 7.71 -5.10
CA LEU A 186 9.90 6.36 -5.69
C LEU A 186 10.20 6.38 -7.18
N GLU A 187 10.10 7.55 -7.82
CA GLU A 187 10.21 7.73 -9.26
C GLU A 187 11.66 7.82 -9.73
N GLY A 188 11.98 7.10 -10.80
CA GLY A 188 13.24 7.25 -11.55
C GLY A 188 13.25 8.47 -12.47
N ASP A 189 14.19 8.46 -13.41
CA ASP A 189 14.28 9.46 -14.47
C ASP A 189 13.10 9.35 -15.46
N ASP A 190 12.92 10.37 -16.30
CA ASP A 190 11.90 10.39 -17.36
C ASP A 190 12.16 9.29 -18.41
N ALA A 191 11.11 8.55 -18.79
CA ALA A 191 11.17 7.48 -19.78
C ALA A 191 10.76 8.00 -21.19
N ASP A 192 11.41 7.49 -22.24
CA ASP A 192 11.22 7.96 -23.61
C ASP A 192 9.87 7.46 -24.20
N GLY A 193 8.83 8.27 -24.03
CA GLY A 193 7.47 7.97 -24.52
C GLY A 193 6.66 7.05 -23.59
N ASP A 194 7.18 6.78 -22.39
CA ASP A 194 6.56 5.95 -21.37
C ASP A 194 6.43 6.71 -20.03
N THR A 195 5.78 6.08 -19.06
CA THR A 195 5.77 6.51 -17.66
C THR A 195 7.09 6.19 -16.96
N LYS A 196 7.45 6.96 -15.94
CA LYS A 196 8.67 6.71 -15.17
C LYS A 196 8.66 5.33 -14.51
N MET A 197 9.82 4.69 -14.46
CA MET A 197 10.07 3.53 -13.62
C MET A 197 9.95 3.89 -12.12
N PHE A 198 9.40 3.00 -11.29
CA PHE A 198 9.40 3.16 -9.82
C PHE A 198 9.88 1.92 -9.04
N GLY A 199 10.07 0.77 -9.68
CA GLY A 199 10.56 -0.44 -9.04
C GLY A 199 10.89 -1.58 -10.00
N TYR A 200 11.36 -2.69 -9.45
CA TYR A 200 11.55 -3.96 -10.16
C TYR A 200 10.60 -5.01 -9.61
N ALA A 201 10.02 -5.81 -10.50
CA ALA A 201 9.24 -6.98 -10.14
C ALA A 201 10.16 -8.13 -9.68
N ALA A 202 9.61 -9.11 -8.97
CA ALA A 202 10.34 -10.26 -8.44
C ALA A 202 10.95 -11.16 -9.54
N ASP A 203 10.46 -11.06 -10.78
CA ASP A 203 11.01 -11.73 -11.96
C ASP A 203 12.12 -10.94 -12.68
N GLY A 204 12.41 -9.71 -12.24
CA GLY A 204 13.46 -8.85 -12.78
C GLY A 204 13.02 -7.82 -13.82
N TYR A 205 11.76 -7.83 -14.27
CA TYR A 205 11.29 -6.80 -15.20
C TYR A 205 11.03 -5.45 -14.47
N PRO A 206 11.26 -4.30 -15.15
CA PRO A 206 10.91 -3.00 -14.59
C PRO A 206 9.40 -2.86 -14.35
N ILE A 207 9.03 -2.05 -13.36
CA ILE A 207 7.66 -1.61 -13.10
C ILE A 207 7.63 -0.09 -13.19
N HIS A 208 6.81 0.42 -14.11
CA HIS A 208 6.58 1.83 -14.35
C HIS A 208 5.30 2.31 -13.65
N LEU A 209 5.16 3.63 -13.48
CA LEU A 209 3.95 4.23 -12.90
C LEU A 209 2.69 3.87 -13.72
N PRO A 210 1.48 4.02 -13.15
CA PRO A 210 0.26 3.76 -13.89
C PRO A 210 0.10 4.63 -15.14
N LEU A 211 -0.25 4.00 -16.26
CA LEU A 211 -0.78 4.70 -17.42
C LEU A 211 -2.20 5.19 -17.14
N GLU A 212 -2.52 6.38 -17.66
CA GLU A 212 -3.85 6.97 -17.52
C GLU A 212 -4.40 7.50 -18.86
N GLY A 213 -5.72 7.66 -18.92
CA GLY A 213 -6.43 8.33 -20.00
C GLY A 213 -6.08 7.82 -21.40
N ALA A 214 -5.63 8.72 -22.26
CA ALA A 214 -5.30 8.43 -23.65
C ALA A 214 -4.08 7.51 -23.82
N ALA A 215 -3.10 7.59 -22.90
CA ALA A 215 -1.91 6.74 -22.95
C ALA A 215 -2.27 5.28 -22.64
N LEU A 216 -3.04 5.05 -21.56
CA LEU A 216 -3.60 3.72 -21.25
C LEU A 216 -4.46 3.17 -22.38
N SER A 217 -5.29 4.03 -23.01
CA SER A 217 -6.18 3.62 -24.10
C SER A 217 -5.45 3.29 -25.41
N ALA A 218 -4.22 3.76 -25.58
CA ALA A 218 -3.38 3.51 -26.76
C ALA A 218 -2.32 2.42 -26.52
N ALA A 219 -2.01 2.10 -25.27
CA ALA A 219 -1.06 1.07 -24.91
C ALA A 219 -1.62 -0.34 -25.21
N ASN A 220 -0.81 -1.16 -25.88
CA ASN A 220 -1.15 -2.55 -26.16
C ASN A 220 -0.60 -3.45 -25.04
N LEU A 221 -1.17 -3.28 -23.85
CA LEU A 221 -0.80 -4.04 -22.65
C LEU A 221 -1.30 -5.48 -22.73
N ASP A 222 -0.54 -6.41 -22.14
CA ASP A 222 -0.94 -7.79 -21.91
C ASP A 222 -1.73 -7.97 -20.60
N ASP A 223 -2.13 -9.22 -20.32
CA ASP A 223 -2.89 -9.57 -19.12
C ASP A 223 -2.15 -9.27 -17.80
N CYS A 224 -0.82 -9.10 -17.83
CA CYS A 224 0.00 -8.67 -16.69
C CYS A 224 0.20 -7.16 -16.60
N ASN A 225 -0.52 -6.38 -17.42
CA ASN A 225 -0.44 -4.93 -17.49
C ASN A 225 0.94 -4.43 -17.96
N GLY A 226 1.65 -5.22 -18.78
CA GLY A 226 2.94 -4.88 -19.37
C GLY A 226 2.95 -4.92 -20.89
N HIS A 227 3.99 -4.32 -21.49
CA HIS A 227 4.21 -4.33 -22.94
C HIS A 227 5.71 -4.32 -23.27
N SER A 228 6.08 -4.15 -24.53
CA SER A 228 7.49 -4.01 -24.93
C SER A 228 7.71 -2.80 -25.84
N THR A 229 8.65 -1.95 -25.45
CA THR A 229 9.14 -0.82 -26.27
C THR A 229 10.48 -1.17 -26.91
N ALA A 230 10.87 -0.41 -27.95
CA ALA A 230 12.18 -0.59 -28.60
C ALA A 230 13.35 -0.04 -27.77
N SER A 231 13.06 0.88 -26.83
CA SER A 231 14.01 1.53 -25.93
C SER A 231 14.32 0.68 -24.70
N GLU A 232 13.30 0.08 -24.07
CA GLU A 232 13.40 -0.51 -22.73
C GLU A 232 13.16 -2.03 -22.70
N GLY A 233 12.68 -2.61 -23.81
CA GLY A 233 12.25 -4.00 -23.84
C GLY A 233 10.95 -4.20 -23.08
N TYR A 234 10.75 -5.36 -22.45
CA TYR A 234 9.53 -5.68 -21.71
C TYR A 234 9.54 -5.05 -20.31
N HIS A 235 8.45 -4.40 -19.94
CA HIS A 235 8.21 -3.85 -18.61
C HIS A 235 6.71 -3.83 -18.28
N TYR A 236 6.39 -3.75 -17.00
CA TYR A 236 5.03 -3.58 -16.49
C TYR A 236 4.70 -2.11 -16.24
N HIS A 237 3.43 -1.77 -16.23
CA HIS A 237 2.92 -0.63 -15.48
C HIS A 237 2.21 -1.10 -14.21
N ALA A 238 2.30 -0.34 -13.14
CA ALA A 238 1.41 -0.51 -12.00
C ALA A 238 -0.04 -0.24 -12.41
N ASN A 239 -0.99 -0.95 -11.80
CA ASN A 239 -2.38 -0.51 -11.83
C ASN A 239 -2.56 0.75 -10.97
N GLY A 240 -3.54 1.59 -11.33
CA GLY A 240 -4.04 2.62 -10.41
C GLY A 240 -4.55 1.99 -9.12
N ALA A 241 -4.21 2.61 -7.97
CA ALA A 241 -4.39 2.05 -6.63
C ALA A 241 -5.81 1.57 -6.30
N ALA A 242 -6.84 2.14 -6.95
CA ALA A 242 -8.23 1.69 -6.83
C ALA A 242 -8.40 0.17 -7.03
N LYS A 243 -7.58 -0.49 -7.87
CA LYS A 243 -7.67 -1.94 -8.11
C LYS A 243 -7.15 -2.80 -6.93
N ASN A 244 -6.51 -2.22 -5.92
CA ASN A 244 -5.88 -2.95 -4.80
C ASN A 244 -4.92 -4.07 -5.27
N ALA A 245 -4.17 -3.86 -6.35
CA ALA A 245 -3.20 -4.80 -6.88
C ALA A 245 -2.19 -4.07 -7.75
N ILE A 246 -0.96 -3.82 -7.27
CA ILE A 246 0.05 -3.08 -8.05
C ILE A 246 0.35 -3.81 -9.37
N LEU A 247 0.58 -5.13 -9.31
CA LEU A 247 0.65 -6.01 -10.47
C LEU A 247 -0.40 -7.14 -10.34
N PRO A 248 -1.00 -7.61 -11.46
CA PRO A 248 -1.93 -8.73 -11.44
C PRO A 248 -1.24 -10.09 -11.67
N CYS A 249 -0.04 -10.11 -12.28
CA CYS A 249 0.78 -11.31 -12.50
C CYS A 249 2.23 -10.96 -12.84
N LEU A 250 3.09 -11.99 -12.86
CA LEU A 250 4.46 -11.94 -13.38
C LEU A 250 4.56 -12.77 -14.67
N MET A 251 5.31 -12.27 -15.64
CA MET A 251 5.58 -12.87 -16.97
C MET A 251 6.96 -13.51 -17.07
N GLY A 252 7.88 -13.19 -16.15
CA GLY A 252 9.21 -13.76 -16.11
C GLY A 252 9.36 -14.94 -15.14
N GLU A 253 10.50 -15.61 -15.25
CA GLU A 253 10.97 -16.57 -14.25
C GLU A 253 11.40 -15.84 -12.98
N TYR A 254 10.91 -16.27 -11.82
CA TYR A 254 11.24 -15.71 -10.51
C TYR A 254 11.63 -16.80 -9.51
N ASP A 255 12.38 -16.42 -8.47
CA ASP A 255 12.77 -17.35 -7.41
C ASP A 255 11.65 -17.50 -6.37
N ILE A 256 11.03 -18.68 -6.33
CA ILE A 256 9.95 -19.03 -5.37
C ILE A 256 10.39 -19.01 -3.89
N SER A 257 11.69 -18.91 -3.60
CA SER A 257 12.22 -18.73 -2.24
C SER A 257 12.07 -17.29 -1.72
N THR A 258 11.73 -16.32 -2.58
CA THR A 258 11.52 -14.90 -2.23
C THR A 258 10.23 -14.60 -1.45
N ARG A 259 9.65 -15.63 -0.79
CA ARG A 259 8.56 -15.43 0.17
C ARG A 259 9.03 -14.52 1.30
N ALA A 260 8.60 -13.26 1.28
CA ALA A 260 8.67 -12.40 2.44
C ALA A 260 7.98 -13.08 3.64
N GLY A 261 8.53 -12.87 4.83
CA GLY A 261 8.37 -13.82 5.93
C GLY A 261 6.95 -13.92 6.49
N GLY A 262 6.28 -15.03 6.24
CA GLY A 262 5.09 -15.47 6.95
C GLY A 262 4.94 -17.00 6.92
N PRO A 263 4.43 -17.65 7.99
CA PRO A 263 3.94 -19.02 7.87
C PRO A 263 2.78 -19.06 6.86
N PRO A 264 2.53 -20.20 6.18
CA PRO A 264 1.30 -20.35 5.41
C PRO A 264 0.07 -20.05 6.29
N PRO A 265 -1.02 -19.49 5.74
CA PRO A 265 -2.29 -19.40 6.46
C PRO A 265 -2.61 -20.76 7.06
N GLY A 266 -2.78 -20.79 8.39
CA GLY A 266 -2.95 -22.04 9.12
C GLY A 266 -4.17 -22.79 8.59
N GLY A 267 -3.93 -23.91 7.90
CA GLY A 267 -5.00 -24.78 7.44
C GLY A 267 -5.87 -25.21 8.62
N PRO A 268 -7.17 -25.48 8.41
CA PRO A 268 -8.06 -25.91 9.49
C PRO A 268 -7.45 -27.12 10.20
N PRO A 269 -7.53 -27.18 11.55
CA PRO A 269 -6.90 -28.24 12.31
C PRO A 269 -7.42 -29.61 11.85
N PRO A 270 -6.55 -30.62 11.73
CA PRO A 270 -6.96 -31.93 11.25
C PRO A 270 -8.04 -32.50 12.19
N SER A 271 -9.18 -32.87 11.61
CA SER A 271 -10.27 -33.53 12.32
C SER A 271 -9.82 -34.93 12.76
N GLY A 272 -9.51 -35.09 14.04
CA GLY A 272 -9.13 -36.34 14.69
C GLY A 272 -9.55 -36.34 16.16
#